data_AF-A0A968VQX5-F1
#
_entry.id   AF-A0A968VQX5-F1
#
_cell.length_a   1.000
_cell.length_b   1.000
_cell.length_c   1.000
_cell.angle_alpha   90.00
_cell.angle_beta   90.00
_cell.angle_gamma   90.00
#
_symmetry.space_group_name_H-M   'P 1'
#
loop_
_entity.id
_entity.type
_entity.pdbx_description
1 polymer ?
#
loop_
_entity_poly.entity_id
_entity_poly.type
_entity_poly.pdbx_seq_one_letter_code
_entity_poly.pdbx_strand_id
1 'polypeptide(L)'
;MQDILCIEELAANAVPAAVLQELDGWRLRFNWGVTRRANSVLAMRAGWLPLAEKIAVAEDFYWRRDIPCRFQLNPTSARSFSTVPWQHVVIR
;
A
#
# COMPACT_ATOMS: atom_id res chain seq x y z
N MET A 1 -14.61 6.50 10.77
CA MET A 1 -13.87 6.28 9.49
C MET A 1 -12.75 7.29 9.30
N GLN A 2 -12.97 8.59 9.54
CA GLN A 2 -11.88 9.58 9.47
C GLN A 2 -10.75 9.30 10.48
N ASP A 3 -11.07 8.78 11.66
CA ASP A 3 -10.07 8.48 12.69
C ASP A 3 -9.07 7.41 12.27
N ILE A 4 -9.50 6.40 11.49
CA ILE A 4 -8.61 5.37 10.95
C ILE A 4 -7.59 6.00 10.00
N LEU A 5 -8.04 6.84 9.06
CA LEU A 5 -7.14 7.50 8.13
C LEU A 5 -6.17 8.45 8.85
N CYS A 6 -6.65 9.15 9.88
CA CYS A 6 -5.80 10.00 10.71
C CYS A 6 -4.71 9.19 11.42
N ILE A 7 -5.07 8.07 12.04
CA ILE A 7 -4.11 7.19 12.71
C ILE A 7 -3.11 6.61 11.71
N GLU A 8 -3.55 6.17 10.53
CA GLU A 8 -2.65 5.65 9.50
C GLU A 8 -1.67 6.71 8.98
N GLU A 9 -2.14 7.95 8.82
CA GLU A 9 -1.31 9.09 8.43
C GLU A 9 -0.26 9.39 9.50
N LEU A 10 -0.69 9.53 10.76
CA LEU A 10 0.22 9.78 11.89
C LEU A 10 1.26 8.66 12.02
N ALA A 11 0.84 7.42 11.87
CA ALA A 11 1.73 6.29 12.01
C ALA A 11 2.70 6.13 10.82
N ALA A 12 2.27 6.50 9.60
CA ALA A 12 3.17 6.60 8.45
C ALA A 12 4.21 7.71 8.63
N ASN A 13 3.83 8.83 9.26
CA ASN A 13 4.73 9.95 9.54
C ASN A 13 5.70 9.67 10.70
N ALA A 14 5.30 8.84 11.68
CA ALA A 14 6.16 8.42 12.79
C ALA A 14 7.29 7.48 12.36
N VAL A 15 7.08 6.71 11.29
CA VAL A 15 8.10 5.81 10.69
C VAL A 15 8.17 6.12 9.19
N PRO A 16 8.84 7.23 8.81
CA PRO A 16 8.86 7.68 7.43
C PRO A 16 9.64 6.70 6.54
N ALA A 17 9.16 6.53 5.32
CA ALA A 17 9.91 5.83 4.29
C ALA A 17 10.88 6.81 3.62
N ALA A 18 12.05 6.32 3.23
CA ALA A 18 13.03 7.13 2.53
C ALA A 18 12.62 7.44 1.09
N VAL A 19 11.87 6.52 0.47
CA VAL A 19 11.26 6.70 -0.84
C VAL A 19 9.75 6.53 -0.70
N LEU A 20 9.00 7.49 -1.23
CA LEU A 20 7.55 7.48 -1.26
C LEU A 20 7.06 7.84 -2.65
N GLN A 21 6.16 7.02 -3.20
CA GLN A 21 5.47 7.28 -4.46
C GLN A 21 3.97 7.21 -4.23
N GLU A 22 3.27 8.27 -4.59
CA GLU A 22 1.80 8.29 -4.62
C GLU A 22 1.30 7.56 -5.87
N LEU A 23 0.32 6.68 -5.69
CA LEU A 23 -0.34 5.91 -6.74
C LEU A 23 -1.84 5.91 -6.49
N ASP A 24 -2.53 6.91 -7.05
CA ASP A 24 -3.99 6.95 -7.10
C ASP A 24 -4.65 6.68 -5.72
N GLY A 25 -4.20 7.42 -4.69
CA GLY A 25 -4.69 7.27 -3.32
C GLY A 25 -4.02 6.15 -2.51
N TRP A 26 -3.01 5.47 -3.07
CA TRP A 26 -2.10 4.59 -2.35
C TRP A 26 -0.72 5.23 -2.20
N ARG A 27 0.01 4.86 -1.16
CA ARG A 27 1.43 5.22 -0.99
C ARG A 27 2.30 4.00 -1.07
N LEU A 28 3.18 3.95 -2.08
CA LEU A 28 4.23 2.95 -2.22
C LEU A 28 5.42 3.45 -1.42
N ARG A 29 5.79 2.72 -0.36
CA ARG A 29 6.79 3.14 0.61
C ARG A 29 7.97 2.18 0.56
N PHE A 30 9.18 2.71 0.47
CA PHE A 30 10.41 1.92 0.51
C PHE A 30 11.43 2.54 1.45
N ASN A 31 12.04 1.69 2.25
CA ASN A 31 13.08 2.02 3.20
C ASN A 31 14.01 0.80 3.40
N TRP A 32 14.61 0.33 2.30
CA TRP A 32 15.59 -0.78 2.24
C TRP A 32 15.24 -2.03 3.04
N GLY A 33 13.96 -2.38 3.13
CA GLY A 33 13.51 -3.59 3.83
C GLY A 33 13.66 -3.57 5.37
N VAL A 34 14.07 -2.45 5.99
CA VAL A 34 14.36 -2.37 7.43
C VAL A 34 13.14 -2.72 8.29
N THR A 35 11.97 -2.16 7.96
CA THR A 35 10.70 -2.49 8.61
C THR A 35 9.63 -2.80 7.58
N ARG A 36 8.71 -3.73 7.88
CA ARG A 36 7.60 -4.01 6.96
C ARG A 36 6.67 -2.80 6.79
N ARG A 37 6.52 -1.98 7.85
CA ARG A 37 5.62 -0.82 7.84
C ARG A 37 6.09 0.26 6.87
N ALA A 38 7.39 0.52 6.79
CA ALA A 38 7.93 1.50 5.83
C ALA A 38 8.29 0.88 4.45
N ASN A 39 7.98 -0.42 4.24
CA ASN A 39 8.26 -1.18 3.01
C ASN A 39 7.00 -1.89 2.52
N SER A 40 5.90 -1.14 2.38
CA SER A 40 4.58 -1.65 2.00
C SER A 40 3.74 -0.58 1.32
N VAL A 41 2.82 -1.02 0.45
CA VAL A 41 1.74 -0.19 -0.10
C VAL A 41 0.77 0.14 1.01
N LEU A 42 0.60 1.41 1.33
CA LEU A 42 -0.46 1.89 2.22
C LEU A 42 -1.68 2.27 1.38
N ALA A 43 -2.72 1.42 1.40
CA ALA A 43 -3.93 1.61 0.61
C ALA A 43 -4.93 2.55 1.33
N MET A 44 -4.63 3.85 1.33
CA MET A 44 -5.42 4.87 2.06
C MET A 44 -6.80 5.11 1.43
N ARG A 45 -6.87 5.15 0.09
CA ARG A 45 -8.09 5.47 -0.66
C ARG A 45 -8.18 4.62 -1.93
N ALA A 46 -9.41 4.42 -2.42
CA ALA A 46 -9.67 3.61 -3.60
C ALA A 46 -9.11 4.19 -4.90
N GLY A 47 -9.18 5.51 -5.07
CA GLY A 47 -8.76 6.18 -6.31
C GLY A 47 -9.69 5.88 -7.48
N TRP A 48 -9.20 6.10 -8.70
CA TRP A 48 -9.94 6.00 -9.96
C TRP A 48 -9.36 4.98 -10.94
N LEU A 49 -8.10 4.57 -10.78
CA LEU A 49 -7.48 3.58 -11.66
C LEU A 49 -8.05 2.17 -11.40
N PRO A 50 -8.15 1.32 -12.44
CA PRO A 50 -8.50 -0.07 -12.25
C PRO A 50 -7.55 -0.76 -11.27
N LEU A 51 -8.09 -1.57 -10.36
CA LEU A 51 -7.31 -2.25 -9.32
C LEU A 51 -6.11 -3.04 -9.88
N ALA A 52 -6.32 -3.75 -10.99
CA ALA A 52 -5.27 -4.54 -11.63
C ALA A 52 -4.08 -3.69 -12.07
N GLU A 53 -4.32 -2.48 -12.61
CA GLU A 53 -3.26 -1.55 -13.00
C GLU A 53 -2.49 -1.05 -11.77
N LYS A 54 -3.20 -0.74 -10.68
CA LYS A 54 -2.56 -0.30 -9.43
C LYS A 54 -1.69 -1.38 -8.83
N ILE A 55 -2.16 -2.63 -8.84
CA ILE A 55 -1.39 -3.79 -8.37
C ILE A 55 -0.14 -3.97 -9.23
N ALA A 56 -0.26 -3.94 -10.56
CA ALA A 56 0.88 -4.09 -11.47
C ALA A 56 1.97 -3.03 -11.23
N VAL A 57 1.58 -1.76 -11.09
CA VAL A 57 2.52 -0.67 -10.78
C VAL A 57 3.18 -0.86 -9.41
N ALA A 58 2.43 -1.31 -8.40
CA ALA A 58 2.99 -1.60 -7.09
C ALA A 58 3.98 -2.77 -7.12
N GLU A 59 3.63 -3.88 -7.76
CA GLU A 59 4.51 -5.05 -7.89
C GLU A 59 5.81 -4.70 -8.60
N ASP A 60 5.74 -3.97 -9.70
CA ASP A 60 6.90 -3.49 -10.45
C ASP A 60 7.78 -2.52 -9.64
N PHE A 61 7.18 -1.65 -8.80
CA PHE A 61 7.92 -0.80 -7.87
C PHE A 61 8.78 -1.59 -6.89
N TYR A 62 8.24 -2.65 -6.28
CA TYR A 62 8.97 -3.46 -5.30
C TYR A 62 9.91 -4.48 -5.95
N TRP A 63 9.51 -5.05 -7.09
CA TRP A 63 10.33 -5.96 -7.89
C TRP A 63 11.68 -5.35 -8.27
N ARG A 64 11.69 -4.11 -8.78
CA ARG A 64 12.93 -3.37 -9.10
C ARG A 64 13.85 -3.07 -7.89
N ARG A 65 13.39 -3.37 -6.68
CA ARG A 65 14.09 -3.09 -5.42
C ARG A 65 14.41 -4.38 -4.65
N ASP A 66 14.26 -5.54 -5.29
CA ASP A 66 14.56 -6.87 -4.74
C ASP A 66 13.86 -7.16 -3.40
N ILE A 67 12.66 -6.63 -3.20
CA ILE A 67 11.82 -6.93 -2.03
C ILE A 67 10.40 -7.30 -2.47
N PRO A 68 9.68 -8.13 -1.71
CA PRO A 68 8.32 -8.51 -2.09
C PRO A 68 7.34 -7.36 -1.86
N CYS A 69 6.41 -7.20 -2.81
CA CYS A 69 5.28 -6.29 -2.69
C CYS A 69 4.37 -6.73 -1.54
N ARG A 70 4.02 -5.80 -0.65
CA ARG A 70 3.10 -6.04 0.47
C ARG A 70 2.08 -4.93 0.55
N PHE A 71 0.84 -5.28 0.87
CA PHE A 71 -0.25 -4.34 1.02
C PHE A 71 -0.63 -4.21 2.50
N GLN A 72 -0.51 -3.01 3.04
CA GLN A 72 -1.07 -2.64 4.34
C GLN A 72 -2.52 -2.20 4.11
N LEU A 73 -3.45 -3.07 4.52
CA LEU A 73 -4.89 -2.86 4.39
C LEU A 73 -5.48 -2.35 5.70
N ASN A 74 -6.53 -1.55 5.59
CA ASN A 74 -7.35 -1.08 6.69
C ASN A 74 -8.85 -1.13 6.26
N PRO A 75 -9.81 -0.92 7.16
CA PRO A 75 -11.23 -0.95 6.80
C PRO A 75 -11.63 0.02 5.68
N THR A 76 -10.89 1.12 5.50
CA THR A 76 -11.09 2.05 4.37
C THR A 76 -10.53 1.55 3.04
N SER A 77 -9.61 0.58 3.06
CA SER A 77 -9.04 -0.02 1.85
C SER A 77 -10.04 -0.88 1.07
N ALA A 78 -11.08 -1.41 1.72
CA ALA A 78 -12.03 -2.36 1.13
C ALA A 78 -12.63 -1.91 -0.21
N ARG A 79 -12.89 -0.61 -0.38
CA ARG A 79 -13.44 -0.03 -1.61
C ARG A 79 -12.46 -0.09 -2.80
N SER A 80 -11.16 -0.21 -2.53
CA SER A 80 -10.14 -0.42 -3.56
C SER A 80 -10.09 -1.87 -4.03
N PHE A 81 -10.54 -2.83 -3.21
CA PHE A 81 -10.37 -4.27 -3.42
C PHE A 81 -11.71 -5.01 -3.62
N SER A 82 -12.79 -4.32 -4.02
CA SER A 82 -14.15 -4.90 -4.04
C SER A 82 -14.40 -6.00 -5.10
N THR A 83 -13.42 -6.33 -5.95
CA THR A 83 -13.61 -7.27 -7.07
C THR A 83 -12.39 -8.17 -7.31
N VAL A 84 -11.62 -8.50 -6.26
CA VAL A 84 -10.53 -9.49 -6.38
C VAL A 84 -11.02 -10.90 -6.04
N PRO A 85 -10.84 -11.90 -6.93
CA PRO A 85 -10.95 -13.31 -6.54
C PRO A 85 -9.77 -13.64 -5.63
N TRP A 86 -10.06 -14.02 -4.38
CA TRP A 86 -9.15 -14.08 -3.22
C TRP A 86 -8.02 -15.13 -3.27
N GLN A 87 -7.50 -15.50 -4.44
CA GLN A 87 -6.63 -16.68 -4.56
C GLN A 87 -5.12 -16.37 -4.43
N HIS A 88 -4.70 -15.09 -4.43
CA HIS A 88 -3.26 -14.73 -4.47
C HIS A 88 -2.83 -13.66 -3.45
N VAL A 89 -3.71 -13.15 -2.58
CA VAL A 89 -3.33 -12.09 -1.62
C VAL A 89 -2.83 -12.73 -0.33
N VAL A 90 -1.50 -12.78 -0.15
CA VAL A 90 -0.89 -13.17 1.12
C VAL A 90 -0.98 -11.99 2.09
N ILE A 91 -1.97 -12.04 2.99
CA ILE A 91 -2.03 -11.17 4.17
C ILE A 91 -1.04 -11.75 5.21
N ARG A 92 0.13 -11.12 5.38
CA ARG A 92 1.08 -11.42 6.47
C ARG A 92 1.79 -10.17 6.99
#